data_AF-A0A2T5I9K3-F1
#
_entry.id   AF-A0A2T5I9K3-F1
#
_cell.length_a   1.000
_cell.length_b   1.000
_cell.length_c   1.000
_cell.angle_alpha   90.00
_cell.angle_beta   90.00
_cell.angle_gamma   90.00
#
_symmetry.space_group_name_H-M   'P 1'
#
loop_
_entity.id
_entity.type
_entity.pdbx_description
1 polymer ?
#
loop_
_entity_poly.entity_id
_entity_poly.type
_entity_poly.pdbx_seq_one_letter_code
_entity_poly.pdbx_strand_id
1 'polypeptide(L)'
;MLQSGIWKGKLAVADLLERKGCNEFTLLEDKLSVGGQLFEIWWYVYDGNNHILAKSKNHPNALYFFLLEPGDLFAVNDFRIYLETGELTYPIATFYKKNGR
;
A
#
# COMPACT_ATOMS: atom_id res chain seq x y z
N MET A 1 35.84 -9.15 -5.85
CA MET A 1 35.02 -9.16 -7.09
C MET A 1 33.57 -8.98 -6.70
N LEU A 2 32.96 -7.82 -6.98
CA LEU A 2 31.52 -7.66 -6.84
C LEU A 2 30.86 -8.32 -8.05
N GLN A 3 30.13 -9.41 -7.84
CA GLN A 3 29.18 -9.90 -8.84
C GLN A 3 27.90 -9.06 -8.71
N SER A 4 27.79 -8.04 -9.56
CA SER A 4 26.54 -7.31 -9.81
C SER A 4 25.58 -8.20 -10.60
N GLY A 5 24.99 -9.18 -9.94
CA GLY A 5 23.81 -9.86 -10.46
C GLY A 5 22.61 -8.94 -10.30
N ILE A 6 22.10 -8.38 -11.40
CA ILE A 6 20.78 -7.75 -11.41
C ILE A 6 19.77 -8.89 -11.28
N TRP A 7 19.34 -9.18 -10.06
CA TRP A 7 18.24 -10.10 -9.81
C TRP A 7 16.97 -9.46 -10.40
N LYS A 8 16.59 -9.85 -11.62
CA LYS A 8 15.21 -9.68 -12.14
C LYS A 8 14.25 -10.62 -11.39
N GLY A 9 14.31 -10.63 -10.06
CA GLY A 9 13.40 -11.37 -9.22
C GLY A 9 12.04 -10.69 -9.18
N LYS A 10 10.97 -11.48 -9.06
CA LYS A 10 9.65 -10.96 -8.70
C LYS A 10 9.81 -10.16 -7.40
N LEU A 11 9.43 -8.89 -7.40
CA LEU A 11 9.54 -8.02 -6.22
C LEU A 11 8.65 -8.59 -5.11
N ALA A 12 9.25 -9.09 -4.04
CA ALA A 12 8.55 -9.47 -2.81
C ALA A 12 8.42 -8.25 -1.91
N VAL A 13 7.19 -7.87 -1.57
CA VAL A 13 6.94 -6.64 -0.78
C VAL A 13 7.45 -6.79 0.65
N ALA A 14 7.27 -7.96 1.26
CA ALA A 14 7.81 -8.24 2.60
C ALA A 14 9.33 -7.99 2.66
N ASP A 15 10.11 -8.63 1.78
CA ASP A 15 11.56 -8.42 1.69
C ASP A 15 11.93 -6.94 1.45
N LEU A 16 11.15 -6.21 0.66
CA LEU A 16 11.37 -4.78 0.41
C LEU A 16 11.17 -3.97 1.69
N LEU A 17 10.08 -4.21 2.42
CA LEU A 17 9.74 -3.51 3.66
C LEU A 17 10.76 -3.80 4.76
N GLU A 18 11.17 -5.05 4.92
CA GLU A 18 12.22 -5.45 5.86
C GLU A 18 13.56 -4.75 5.55
N ARG A 19 13.98 -4.72 4.28
CA ARG A 19 15.20 -4.00 3.86
C ARG A 19 15.13 -2.50 4.09
N LYS A 20 13.92 -1.94 4.17
CA LYS A 20 13.67 -0.54 4.50
C LYS A 20 13.55 -0.28 6.01
N GLY A 21 13.66 -1.31 6.83
CA GLY A 21 13.54 -1.20 8.29
C GLY A 21 12.10 -1.03 8.76
N CYS A 22 11.10 -1.41 7.94
CA CYS A 22 9.71 -1.45 8.38
C CYS A 22 9.50 -2.72 9.20
N ASN A 23 9.28 -2.58 10.50
CA ASN A 23 9.08 -3.71 11.42
C ASN A 23 7.61 -4.08 11.61
N GLU A 24 6.70 -3.21 11.18
CA GLU A 24 5.26 -3.41 11.28
C GLU A 24 4.67 -3.31 9.88
N PHE A 25 4.20 -4.44 9.36
CA PHE A 25 3.50 -4.50 8.09
C PHE A 25 2.56 -5.69 8.05
N THR A 26 1.49 -5.56 7.25
CA THR A 26 0.54 -6.65 7.02
C THR A 26 0.03 -6.60 5.58
N LEU A 27 -0.17 -7.79 5.00
CA LEU A 27 -0.89 -7.93 3.74
C LEU A 27 -2.39 -7.77 4.03
N LEU A 28 -3.03 -6.79 3.38
CA LEU A 28 -4.47 -6.55 3.51
C LEU A 28 -5.28 -7.30 2.46
N GLU A 29 -4.76 -7.38 1.24
CA GLU A 29 -5.41 -8.02 0.09
C GLU A 29 -4.36 -8.53 -0.90
N ASP A 30 -4.55 -9.73 -1.46
CA ASP A 30 -3.58 -10.39 -2.34
C ASP A 30 -4.08 -10.56 -3.79
N LYS A 31 -5.37 -10.43 -4.05
CA LYS A 31 -5.99 -10.78 -5.34
C LYS A 31 -6.95 -9.71 -5.84
N LEU A 32 -6.70 -8.45 -5.51
CA LEU A 32 -7.51 -7.37 -6.06
C LEU A 32 -7.31 -7.28 -7.58
N SER A 33 -8.37 -7.54 -8.33
CA SER A 33 -8.39 -7.41 -9.79
C SER A 33 -9.08 -6.12 -10.22
N VAL A 34 -8.38 -5.27 -10.96
CA VAL A 34 -8.90 -4.00 -11.51
C VAL A 34 -8.34 -3.82 -12.92
N GLY A 35 -9.21 -3.58 -13.90
CA GLY A 35 -8.78 -3.34 -15.30
C GLY A 35 -7.93 -4.46 -15.93
N GLY A 36 -8.12 -5.72 -15.49
CA GLY A 36 -7.32 -6.86 -15.96
C GLY A 36 -5.93 -6.97 -15.32
N GLN A 37 -5.60 -6.10 -14.36
CA GLN A 37 -4.39 -6.18 -13.56
C GLN A 37 -4.69 -6.74 -12.17
N LEU A 38 -3.76 -7.53 -11.63
CA LEU A 38 -3.85 -8.11 -10.30
C LEU A 38 -2.93 -7.35 -9.35
N PHE A 39 -3.44 -6.98 -8.18
CA PHE A 39 -2.73 -6.22 -7.16
C PHE A 39 -2.67 -6.96 -5.83
N GLU A 40 -1.60 -6.68 -5.09
CA GLU A 40 -1.54 -6.89 -3.65
C GLU A 40 -1.49 -5.54 -2.93
N ILE A 41 -2.17 -5.43 -1.81
CA ILE A 41 -2.25 -4.23 -0.97
C ILE A 41 -1.69 -4.55 0.41
N TRP A 42 -0.77 -3.71 0.86
CA TRP A 42 -0.07 -3.84 2.12
C TRP A 42 -0.30 -2.59 2.94
N TRP A 43 -0.51 -2.77 4.24
CA TRP A 43 -0.30 -1.71 5.23
C TRP A 43 1.07 -1.87 5.85
N TYR A 44 1.72 -0.75 6.15
CA TYR A 44 3.00 -0.75 6.87
C TYR A 44 3.22 0.55 7.65
N VAL A 45 4.05 0.48 8.69
CA VAL A 45 4.53 1.64 9.43
C VAL A 45 5.95 1.98 8.98
N TYR A 46 6.17 3.24 8.65
CA TYR A 46 7.49 3.79 8.34
C TYR A 46 7.61 5.19 8.94
N ASP A 47 8.71 5.43 9.66
CA ASP A 47 8.96 6.70 10.35
C ASP A 47 7.78 7.15 11.25
N GLY A 48 7.18 6.19 11.96
CA GLY A 48 6.03 6.42 12.86
C GLY A 48 4.69 6.67 12.16
N ASN A 49 4.64 6.65 10.82
CA ASN A 49 3.43 6.93 10.06
C ASN A 49 2.88 5.68 9.38
N ASN A 50 1.55 5.63 9.25
CA ASN A 50 0.84 4.55 8.58
C ASN A 50 0.84 4.78 7.07
N HIS A 51 1.09 3.73 6.31
CA HIS A 51 1.15 3.79 4.86
C HIS A 51 0.43 2.62 4.23
N ILE A 52 0.01 2.81 2.98
CA ILE A 52 -0.46 1.76 2.10
C ILE A 52 0.49 1.64 0.91
N LEU A 53 0.87 0.41 0.60
CA LEU A 53 1.55 0.05 -0.63
C LEU A 53 0.67 -0.88 -1.44
N ALA A 54 0.22 -0.43 -2.61
CA ALA A 54 -0.38 -1.31 -3.61
C ALA A 54 0.64 -1.62 -4.70
N LYS A 55 0.80 -2.91 -5.01
CA LYS A 55 1.73 -3.39 -6.03
C LYS A 55 0.99 -4.23 -7.07
N SER A 56 1.21 -3.95 -8.36
CA SER A 56 0.80 -4.86 -9.41
C SER A 56 1.65 -6.13 -9.40
N LYS A 57 1.02 -7.28 -9.61
CA LYS A 57 1.68 -8.59 -9.70
C LYS A 57 2.25 -8.87 -11.09
N ASN A 58 1.74 -8.17 -12.11
CA ASN A 58 2.19 -8.29 -13.49
C ASN A 58 3.36 -7.33 -13.75
N HIS A 59 4.34 -7.77 -14.54
CA HIS A 59 5.45 -6.93 -14.95
C HIS A 59 5.03 -5.97 -16.08
N PRO A 60 5.43 -4.69 -16.05
CA PRO A 60 6.22 -4.03 -15.00
C PRO A 60 5.42 -3.86 -13.69
N ASN A 61 6.08 -4.08 -12.55
CA ASN A 61 5.45 -3.93 -11.24
C ASN A 61 5.18 -2.43 -10.99
N ALA A 62 3.94 -1.99 -11.18
CA ALA A 62 3.47 -0.68 -10.76
C ALA A 62 3.36 -0.67 -9.24
N LEU A 63 3.88 0.39 -8.62
CA LEU A 63 3.81 0.59 -7.17
C LEU A 63 3.09 1.90 -6.90
N TYR A 64 2.13 1.86 -5.98
CA TYR A 64 1.37 3.00 -5.51
C TYR A 64 1.59 3.11 -4.00
N PHE A 65 1.91 4.31 -3.55
CA PHE A 65 2.20 4.61 -2.16
C PHE A 65 1.23 5.67 -1.67
N PHE A 66 0.60 5.41 -0.54
CA PHE A 66 -0.29 6.34 0.13
C PHE A 66 0.19 6.52 1.56
N LEU A 67 0.41 7.77 1.97
CA LEU A 67 0.56 8.13 3.38
C LEU A 67 -0.84 8.27 3.97
N LEU A 68 -1.06 7.67 5.13
CA LEU A 68 -2.30 7.85 5.90
C LEU A 68 -2.03 8.83 7.04
N GLU A 69 -2.66 9.99 6.97
CA GLU A 69 -2.63 10.98 8.05
C GLU A 69 -3.47 10.49 9.24
N PRO A 70 -3.24 11.02 10.45
CA PRO A 70 -4.02 10.65 11.61
C PRO A 70 -5.54 10.78 11.40
N GLY A 71 -6.21 9.62 11.45
CA GLY A 71 -7.65 9.46 11.31
C GLY A 71 -8.12 9.17 9.87
N ASP A 72 -7.19 9.10 8.91
CA ASP A 72 -7.49 8.57 7.58
C ASP A 72 -7.91 7.11 7.69
N LEU A 73 -8.85 6.75 6.84
CA LEU A 73 -9.27 5.37 6.66
C LEU A 73 -8.94 4.97 5.23
N PHE A 74 -8.47 3.74 5.08
CA PHE A 74 -8.20 3.16 3.78
C PHE A 74 -8.86 1.78 3.70
N ALA A 75 -9.85 1.66 2.81
CA ALA A 75 -10.39 0.39 2.41
C ALA A 75 -9.77 -0.06 1.08
N VAL A 76 -9.69 -1.38 0.87
CA VAL A 76 -9.23 -1.97 -0.41
C VAL A 76 -10.01 -1.41 -1.61
N ASN A 77 -11.30 -1.10 -1.45
CA ASN A 77 -12.12 -0.54 -2.52
C ASN A 77 -11.76 0.93 -2.84
N ASP A 78 -11.15 1.67 -1.93
CA ASP A 78 -10.67 3.04 -2.23
C ASP A 78 -9.54 3.01 -3.24
N PHE A 79 -8.69 1.97 -3.22
CA PHE A 79 -7.69 1.78 -4.27
C PHE A 79 -8.32 1.51 -5.64
N ARG A 80 -9.42 0.74 -5.70
CA ARG A 80 -10.15 0.52 -6.95
C ARG A 80 -10.67 1.84 -7.49
N ILE A 81 -11.31 2.64 -6.64
CA ILE A 81 -11.88 3.93 -7.03
C ILE A 81 -10.76 4.87 -7.50
N TYR A 82 -9.65 4.93 -6.77
CA TYR A 82 -8.47 5.70 -7.18
C TYR A 82 -7.95 5.30 -8.57
N LEU A 83 -7.90 4.01 -8.91
CA LEU A 83 -7.47 3.58 -10.25
C LEU A 83 -8.44 4.02 -11.36
N GLU A 84 -9.72 4.15 -11.05
CA GLU A 84 -10.77 4.54 -11.99
C GLU A 84 -10.91 6.06 -12.14
N THR A 85 -10.77 6.80 -11.04
CA THR A 85 -11.06 8.25 -10.98
C THR A 85 -9.83 9.13 -10.79
N GLY A 86 -8.73 8.56 -10.28
CA GLY A 86 -7.57 9.32 -9.79
C GLY A 86 -7.76 9.93 -8.40
N GLU A 87 -8.91 9.72 -7.76
CA GLU A 87 -9.27 10.30 -6.46
C GLU A 87 -9.56 9.22 -5.41
N LEU A 88 -9.18 9.47 -4.15
CA LEU A 88 -9.57 8.62 -3.02
C LEU A 88 -10.93 9.06 -2.47
N THR A 89 -11.82 8.09 -2.22
CA THR A 89 -13.26 8.36 -1.98
C THR A 89 -13.65 8.83 -0.59
N TYR A 90 -12.72 8.92 0.37
CA TYR A 90 -13.04 9.39 1.70
C TYR A 90 -12.24 10.62 2.08
N PRO A 91 -12.89 11.65 2.65
CA PRO A 91 -12.19 12.79 3.18
C PRO A 91 -11.31 12.36 4.35
N ILE A 92 -10.11 12.95 4.37
CA ILE A 92 -9.18 12.99 5.49
C ILE A 92 -9.98 13.16 6.79
N ALA A 93 -9.82 12.21 7.70
CA ALA A 93 -10.26 12.23 9.08
C ALA A 93 -11.12 13.43 9.52
N THR A 94 -12.42 13.46 9.21
CA THR A 94 -13.28 14.41 9.94
C THR A 94 -13.49 13.81 11.32
N PHE A 95 -12.61 14.19 12.24
CA PHE A 95 -12.63 13.91 13.69
C PHE A 95 -13.90 13.18 14.15
N TYR A 96 -13.81 11.87 14.40
CA TYR A 96 -14.73 11.22 15.33
C TYR A 96 -14.40 11.75 16.74
N LYS A 97 -14.83 12.98 17.02
CA LYS A 97 -14.91 13.50 18.38
C LYS A 97 -15.97 12.67 19.07
N LYS A 98 -15.55 11.67 19.85
CA LYS A 98 -16.40 10.96 20.80
C LYS A 98 -16.86 11.97 21.85
N ASN A 99 -18.01 12.60 21.62
CA ASN A 99 -18.76 13.31 22.66
C ASN A 99 -19.50 12.28 23.52
N GLY A 100 -19.11 12.18 24.80
CA GLY A 100 -19.88 11.56 25.90
C GLY A 100 -19.72 10.04 26.04
N ARG A 101 -19.56 9.45 27.22
CA ARG A 101 -19.64 9.91 28.62
C ARG A 101 -18.38 9.48 29.38
#